data_AF-A0A845YCB6-F1
#
_entry.id   AF-A0A845YCB6-F1
#
_cell.length_a   1.000
_cell.length_b   1.000
_cell.length_c   1.000
_cell.angle_alpha   90.00
_cell.angle_beta   90.00
_cell.angle_gamma   90.00
#
_symmetry.space_group_name_H-M   'P 1'
#
loop_
_entity.id
_entity.type
_entity.pdbx_description
1 polymer ?
#
loop_
_entity_poly.entity_id
_entity_poly.type
_entity_poly.pdbx_seq_one_letter_code
_entity_poly.pdbx_strand_id
1 'polypeptide(L)' 'NNKLKLLKRSGFGFRNFNNFTIRALLLWHFPNNLAH' A
#
# COMPACT_ATOMS: atom_id res chain seq x y z
N ASN A 1 4.75 4.89 12.07
CA ASN A 1 5.45 3.87 11.24
C ASN A 1 4.52 2.83 10.56
N ASN A 2 3.19 2.97 10.62
CA ASN A 2 2.24 1.98 10.04
C ASN A 2 2.23 1.91 8.51
N LYS A 3 2.47 3.03 7.80
CA LYS A 3 2.50 3.06 6.32
C LYS A 3 3.60 2.17 5.75
N LEU A 4 4.81 2.23 6.32
CA LEU A 4 5.94 1.38 5.89
C LEU A 4 5.63 -0.11 6.09
N LYS A 5 4.95 -0.45 7.19
CA LYS A 5 4.53 -1.83 7.48
C LYS A 5 3.46 -2.32 6.50
N LEU A 6 2.51 -1.44 6.15
CA LEU A 6 1.47 -1.74 5.17
C LEU A 6 2.07 -1.96 3.78
N LEU A 7 3.03 -1.12 3.37
CA LEU A 7 3.73 -1.23 2.09
C LEU A 7 4.49 -2.56 1.96
N LYS A 8 5.20 -2.97 3.03
CA LYS A 8 5.88 -4.28 3.06
C LYS A 8 4.89 -5.43 2.95
N ARG A 9 3.71 -5.32 3.59
CA ARG A 9 2.66 -6.35 3.54
C ARG A 9 1.97 -6.41 2.18
N SER A 10 1.79 -5.27 1.50
CA SER A 10 1.22 -5.25 0.15
C SER A 10 2.17 -5.83 -0.90
N GLY A 11 3.48 -5.78 -0.65
CA GLY A 11 4.51 -6.38 -1.51
C GLY A 11 4.78 -7.86 -1.22
N PHE A 12 4.19 -8.45 -0.18
CA PHE A 12 4.46 -9.85 0.16
C PHE A 12 3.95 -10.77 -0.96
N GLY A 13 4.86 -11.51 -1.57
CA GLY A 13 4.57 -12.44 -2.66
C GLY A 13 4.61 -11.87 -4.07
N PHE A 14 4.82 -10.54 -4.25
CA PHE A 14 5.09 -9.78 -5.51
C PHE A 14 4.55 -10.37 -6.84
N ARG A 15 3.41 -11.05 -6.82
CA ARG A 15 2.89 -11.84 -7.95
C ARG A 15 2.10 -10.99 -8.94
N ASN A 16 1.76 -9.76 -8.54
CA ASN A 16 1.07 -8.79 -9.37
C ASN A 16 1.63 -7.38 -9.11
N PHE A 17 2.69 -7.03 -9.85
CA PHE A 17 3.40 -5.75 -9.75
C PHE A 17 2.47 -4.53 -9.93
N ASN A 18 1.56 -4.60 -10.91
CA ASN A 18 0.63 -3.51 -11.20
C ASN A 18 -0.29 -3.20 -10.01
N ASN A 19 -0.80 -4.25 -9.36
CA ASN A 19 -1.67 -4.10 -8.20
C ASN A 19 -0.90 -3.61 -6.96
N PHE A 20 0.36 -4.03 -6.80
CA PHE A 20 1.23 -3.46 -5.76
C PHE A 20 1.46 -1.96 -5.98
N THR A 21 1.81 -1.55 -7.20
CA THR A 21 2.10 -0.14 -7.55
C THR A 21 0.89 0.75 -7.29
N ILE A 22 -0.31 0.35 -7.72
CA ILE A 22 -1.54 1.11 -7.46
C ILE A 22 -1.78 1.27 -5.95
N ARG A 23 -1.66 0.19 -5.17
CA ARG A 23 -1.88 0.24 -3.71
C ARG A 23 -0.81 1.07 -2.98
N ALA A 24 0.44 1.00 -3.44
CA ALA A 24 1.52 1.82 -2.91
C ALA A 24 1.29 3.30 -3.19
N LEU A 25 0.93 3.67 -4.42
CA LEU A 25 0.62 5.05 -4.79
C LEU A 25 -0.57 5.60 -4.01
N LEU A 26 -1.65 4.82 -3.89
CA LEU A 26 -2.83 5.19 -3.11
C LEU A 26 -2.50 5.40 -1.63
N LEU A 27 -1.67 4.54 -1.03
CA LEU A 27 -1.24 4.67 0.37
C LEU A 27 -0.46 5.96 0.65
N TRP A 28 0.30 6.44 -0.34
CA TRP A 28 1.07 7.68 -0.22
C TRP A 28 0.23 8.91 -0.54
N HIS A 29 -0.68 8.83 -1.50
CA HIS A 29 -1.52 9.95 -1.94
C HIS A 29 -2.71 10.21 -1.01
N PHE A 30 -3.32 9.16 -0.43
CA PHE A 30 -4.44 9.29 0.47
C PHE A 30 -3.98 9.21 1.93
N PRO A 31 -4.09 10.29 2.73
CA PRO A 31 -3.76 10.24 4.14
C PRO A 31 -4.86 9.55 4.92
N ASN A 32 -4.87 8.20 4.99
CA ASN A 32 -5.51 7.28 5.96
C ASN A 32 -6.92 7.59 6.54
N ASN A 33 -7.63 8.62 6.08
CA ASN A 33 -8.87 9.12 6.67
C ASN A 33 -10.11 8.44 6.08
N LEU A 34 -9.92 7.38 5.28
CA LEU A 34 -10.96 6.65 4.56
C LEU A 34 -11.20 5.25 5.11
N ALA A 35 -10.54 4.88 6.21
CA ALA A 35 -10.84 3.66 6.97
C ALA A 35 -11.52 4.06 8.28
N HIS A 36 -12.80 4.41 8.20
CA HIS A 36 -13.71 4.47 9.34
C HIS A 36 -14.64 3.25 9.28
#